data_AF-A0A0L6CHP0-F1
#
_entry.id   AF-A0A0L6CHP0-F1
#
_cell.length_a   1.000
_cell.length_b   1.000
_cell.length_c   1.000
_cell.angle_alpha   90.00
_cell.angle_beta   90.00
_cell.angle_gamma   90.00
#
_symmetry.space_group_name_H-M   'P 1'
#
loop_
_entity.id
_entity.type
_entity.pdbx_description
1 polymer ?
#
loop_
_entity_poly.entity_id
_entity_poly.type
_entity_poly.pdbx_seq_one_letter_code
_entity_poly.pdbx_strand_id
1 'polypeptide(L)'
;MSLSTRPAPPAARTTRLAALDVLRGVAIIAVIAFHLTWDLGSLDLIGVDIGRTTWGRWIAHGIAGTFLLLVGVSLVLAHRERFRAQAFWRREVELVGYAALISAVTYVALPTEFVSFGILHSIALTSVIALPFVWASRATALGAAGLALVLPQLIVIDGSSRWWSWTGLTESVKPTIDSAPVLPMLAVTLLGILLMRRLQDNRLADRLALWRAEDRLSTGLRHLGRHTLVIYLVHQPLLLGALHGFVWLRG
;
A
#
# COMPACT_ATOMS: atom_id res chain seq x y z
N MET A 1 49.06 -18.73 -28.61
CA MET A 1 48.09 -17.62 -28.78
C MET A 1 46.87 -17.94 -27.92
N SER A 2 46.91 -17.54 -26.64
CA SER A 2 45.89 -17.88 -25.63
C SER A 2 44.78 -16.84 -25.65
N LEU A 3 43.57 -17.22 -26.07
CA LEU A 3 42.39 -16.36 -26.04
C LEU A 3 41.99 -16.11 -24.59
N SER A 4 42.29 -14.91 -24.09
CA SER A 4 41.77 -14.40 -22.83
C SER A 4 40.28 -14.15 -22.97
N THR A 5 39.46 -15.10 -22.53
CA THR A 5 38.02 -14.91 -22.37
C THR A 5 37.80 -13.97 -21.19
N ARG A 6 37.52 -12.70 -21.47
CA ARG A 6 37.02 -11.76 -20.44
C ARG A 6 35.76 -12.36 -19.81
N PRO A 7 35.66 -12.47 -18.47
CA PRO A 7 34.43 -12.92 -17.85
C PRO A 7 33.31 -11.95 -18.21
N ALA A 8 32.18 -12.50 -18.65
CA ALA A 8 30.97 -11.72 -18.90
C ALA A 8 30.60 -10.96 -17.61
N PRO A 9 30.20 -9.68 -17.70
CA PRO A 9 29.77 -8.93 -16.53
C PRO A 9 28.62 -9.69 -15.86
N PRO A 10 28.61 -9.82 -14.53
CA PRO A 10 27.55 -10.53 -13.83
C PRO A 10 26.22 -9.89 -14.22
N ALA A 11 25.28 -10.72 -14.70
CA ALA A 11 23.92 -10.31 -15.00
C ALA A 11 23.40 -9.45 -13.83
N ALA A 12 22.94 -8.24 -14.14
CA ALA A 12 22.47 -7.29 -13.15
C ALA A 12 21.37 -7.95 -12.29
N ARG A 13 21.78 -8.51 -11.14
CA ARG A 13 20.84 -8.96 -10.12
C ARG A 13 20.00 -7.74 -9.82
N THR A 14 18.68 -7.84 -10.02
CA THR A 14 17.75 -6.76 -9.71
C THR A 14 18.02 -6.31 -8.27
N THR A 15 18.75 -5.21 -8.11
CA THR A 15 19.24 -4.78 -6.79
C THR A 15 18.04 -4.33 -6.00
N ARG A 16 17.61 -5.16 -5.05
CA ARG A 16 16.49 -4.85 -4.15
C ARG A 16 16.90 -3.62 -3.34
N LEU A 17 16.23 -2.49 -3.58
CA LEU A 17 16.54 -1.23 -2.91
C LEU A 17 16.22 -1.34 -1.42
N ALA A 18 17.27 -1.34 -0.58
CA ALA A 18 17.10 -1.40 0.88
C ALA A 18 16.27 -0.22 1.41
N ALA A 19 16.38 0.95 0.76
CA ALA A 19 15.59 2.14 1.10
C ALA A 19 14.08 1.91 0.97
N LEU A 20 13.62 1.12 -0.01
CA LEU A 20 12.19 0.82 -0.17
C LEU A 20 11.69 -0.10 0.92
N ASP A 21 12.48 -1.12 1.28
CA ASP A 21 12.14 -1.97 2.42
C ASP A 21 12.10 -1.13 3.71
N VAL A 22 13.02 -0.19 3.93
CA VAL A 22 12.99 0.72 5.10
C VAL A 22 11.73 1.59 5.11
N LEU A 23 11.37 2.22 3.99
CA LEU A 23 10.16 3.05 3.89
C LEU A 23 8.89 2.23 4.14
N ARG A 24 8.82 0.98 3.66
CA ARG A 24 7.73 0.06 3.99
C ARG A 24 7.70 -0.30 5.48
N GLY A 25 8.87 -0.45 6.10
CA GLY A 25 9.02 -0.66 7.54
C GLY A 25 8.47 0.49 8.36
N VAL A 26 8.76 1.74 7.96
CA VAL A 26 8.20 2.93 8.59
C VAL A 26 6.68 2.99 8.40
N ALA A 27 6.20 2.74 7.16
CA ALA A 27 4.78 2.77 6.86
C ALA A 27 3.98 1.72 7.65
N ILE A 28 4.51 0.51 7.83
CA ILE A 28 3.80 -0.53 8.60
C ILE A 28 3.79 -0.24 10.11
N ILE A 29 4.84 0.39 10.65
CA ILE A 29 4.80 0.88 12.04
C ILE A 29 3.70 1.94 12.20
N ALA A 30 3.55 2.84 11.21
CA ALA A 30 2.51 3.85 11.24
C ALA A 30 1.09 3.22 11.22
N VAL A 31 0.86 2.15 10.45
CA VAL A 31 -0.40 1.38 10.49
C VAL A 31 -0.67 0.85 11.90
N ILE A 32 0.31 0.17 12.50
CA ILE A 32 0.16 -0.41 13.85
C ILE A 32 -0.14 0.67 14.89
N ALA A 33 0.60 1.78 14.85
CA ALA A 33 0.40 2.88 15.78
C ALA A 33 -0.99 3.52 15.62
N PHE A 34 -1.44 3.70 14.37
CA PHE A 34 -2.77 4.24 14.09
C PHE A 34 -3.87 3.32 14.64
N HIS A 35 -3.83 2.03 14.31
CA HIS A 35 -4.82 1.06 14.79
C HIS A 35 -4.80 0.91 16.31
N LEU A 36 -3.63 0.90 16.96
CA LEU A 36 -3.54 0.89 18.42
C LEU A 36 -4.24 2.10 19.04
N THR A 37 -4.04 3.30 18.50
CA THR A 37 -4.69 4.51 19.02
C THR A 37 -6.19 4.53 18.75
N TRP A 38 -6.65 4.00 17.62
CA TRP A 38 -8.07 3.78 17.35
C TRP A 38 -8.64 2.80 18.37
N ASP A 39 -8.08 1.59 18.48
CA ASP A 39 -8.62 0.52 19.32
C ASP A 39 -8.70 0.95 20.80
N LEU A 40 -7.65 1.61 21.32
CA LEU A 40 -7.65 2.20 22.65
C LEU A 40 -8.79 3.21 22.86
N GLY A 41 -9.05 4.07 21.87
CA GLY A 41 -10.15 5.03 21.92
C GLY A 41 -11.52 4.35 21.82
N SER A 42 -11.66 3.33 20.96
CA SER A 42 -12.91 2.60 20.78
C SER A 42 -13.33 1.77 22.00
N LEU A 43 -12.36 1.39 22.84
CA LEU A 43 -12.57 0.68 24.10
C LEU A 43 -12.67 1.65 25.31
N ASP A 44 -12.77 2.96 25.08
CA ASP A 44 -12.82 4.01 26.12
C ASP A 44 -11.62 3.96 27.10
N LEU A 45 -10.47 3.43 26.68
CA LEU A 45 -9.25 3.35 27.48
C LEU A 45 -8.46 4.66 27.47
N ILE A 46 -8.68 5.51 26.46
CA ILE A 46 -8.14 6.86 26.35
C ILE A 46 -9.27 7.83 25.98
N GLY A 47 -9.15 9.09 26.39
CA GLY A 47 -10.18 10.11 26.14
C GLY A 47 -10.27 10.64 24.70
N VAL A 48 -9.69 9.95 23.72
CA VAL A 48 -9.66 10.35 22.31
C VAL A 48 -9.90 9.13 21.42
N ASP A 49 -10.96 9.18 20.60
CA ASP A 49 -11.20 8.23 19.52
C ASP A 49 -10.75 8.86 18.19
N ILE A 50 -9.52 8.56 17.78
CA ILE A 50 -8.93 9.11 16.55
C ILE A 50 -9.71 8.67 15.29
N GLY A 51 -10.34 7.49 15.32
CA GLY A 51 -11.11 6.93 14.20
C GLY A 51 -12.34 7.77 13.84
N ARG A 52 -12.89 8.51 14.82
CA ARG A 52 -14.02 9.43 14.62
C ARG A 52 -13.62 10.85 14.22
N THR A 53 -12.33 11.17 14.21
CA THR A 53 -11.86 12.53 13.92
C THR A 53 -11.54 12.73 12.43
N THR A 54 -11.73 13.95 11.93
CA THR A 54 -11.29 14.33 10.57
C THR A 54 -9.78 14.19 10.41
N TRP A 55 -9.00 14.53 11.45
CA TRP A 55 -7.54 14.36 11.45
C TRP A 55 -7.11 12.90 11.35
N GLY A 56 -7.76 12.00 12.09
CA GLY A 56 -7.52 10.56 11.99
C GLY A 56 -7.76 10.01 10.59
N ARG A 57 -8.83 10.45 9.92
CA ARG A 57 -9.08 10.10 8.51
C ARG A 57 -7.97 10.56 7.57
N TRP A 58 -7.46 11.78 7.74
CA TRP A 58 -6.34 12.27 6.93
C TRP A 58 -5.05 11.49 7.18
N ILE A 59 -4.78 11.10 8.43
CA ILE A 59 -3.64 10.24 8.79
C ILE A 59 -3.77 8.87 8.12
N ALA A 60 -4.94 8.23 8.23
CA ALA A 60 -5.20 6.94 7.59
C ALA A 60 -4.99 7.00 6.07
N HIS A 61 -5.54 8.03 5.41
CA HIS A 61 -5.33 8.25 3.98
C HIS A 61 -3.86 8.52 3.62
N GLY A 62 -3.11 9.24 4.46
CA GLY A 62 -1.68 9.46 4.26
C GLY A 62 -0.84 8.18 4.37
N ILE A 63 -1.17 7.32 5.35
CA ILE A 63 -0.53 6.00 5.53
C ILE A 63 -0.84 5.11 4.31
N ALA A 64 -2.12 5.00 3.93
CA ALA A 64 -2.53 4.25 2.74
C ALA A 64 -1.83 4.79 1.48
N GLY A 65 -1.85 6.11 1.28
CA GLY A 65 -1.19 6.78 0.16
C GLY A 65 0.31 6.46 0.08
N THR A 66 1.00 6.33 1.22
CA THR A 66 2.41 5.93 1.25
C THR A 66 2.61 4.54 0.64
N PHE A 67 1.76 3.56 0.97
CA PHE A 67 1.84 2.23 0.36
C PHE A 67 1.58 2.26 -1.14
N LEU A 68 0.56 2.99 -1.60
CA LEU A 68 0.21 3.07 -3.02
C LEU A 68 1.30 3.80 -3.83
N LEU A 69 1.91 4.83 -3.26
CA LEU A 69 3.09 5.48 -3.84
C LEU A 69 4.23 4.48 -4.03
N LEU A 70 4.52 3.68 -2.99
CA LEU A 70 5.56 2.65 -3.03
C LEU A 70 5.23 1.50 -3.98
N VAL A 71 3.95 1.19 -4.21
CA VAL A 71 3.50 0.26 -5.25
C VAL A 71 3.90 0.80 -6.62
N GLY A 72 3.57 2.05 -6.94
CA GLY A 72 3.96 2.70 -8.19
C GLY A 72 5.47 2.71 -8.43
N VAL A 73 6.24 3.06 -7.40
CA VAL A 73 7.71 3.00 -7.43
C VAL A 73 8.20 1.58 -7.74
N SER A 74 7.61 0.58 -7.08
CA SER A 74 7.98 -0.82 -7.26
C SER A 74 7.65 -1.37 -8.64
N LEU A 75 6.55 -0.91 -9.26
CA LEU A 75 6.17 -1.31 -10.62
C LEU A 75 7.24 -0.89 -11.63
N VAL A 76 7.75 0.33 -11.52
CA VAL A 76 8.85 0.80 -12.40
C VAL A 76 10.09 -0.05 -12.20
N LEU A 77 10.53 -0.25 -10.95
CA LEU A 77 11.74 -1.03 -10.68
C LEU A 77 11.64 -2.50 -11.11
N ALA A 78 10.46 -3.10 -11.01
CA ALA A 78 10.26 -4.50 -11.31
C ALA A 78 9.99 -4.79 -12.79
N HIS A 79 9.35 -3.86 -13.52
CA HIS A 79 8.78 -4.14 -14.85
C HIS A 79 9.23 -3.19 -15.97
N ARG A 80 9.91 -2.07 -15.68
CA ARG A 80 10.25 -1.05 -16.69
C ARG A 80 11.10 -1.60 -17.83
N GLU A 81 12.15 -2.36 -17.53
CA GLU A 81 13.05 -2.94 -18.53
C GLU A 81 12.44 -4.18 -19.20
N ARG A 82 11.77 -5.03 -18.42
CA ARG A 82 11.11 -6.24 -18.90
C ARG A 82 9.90 -6.56 -18.03
N PHE A 83 8.78 -6.86 -18.67
CA PHE A 83 7.61 -7.33 -17.93
C PHE A 83 7.83 -8.73 -17.34
N ARG A 84 7.98 -8.79 -16.01
CA ARG A 84 8.07 -10.03 -15.23
C ARG A 84 6.69 -10.63 -14.91
N ALA A 85 5.98 -11.14 -15.93
CA ALA A 85 4.59 -11.59 -15.83
C ALA A 85 4.32 -12.60 -14.69
N GLN A 86 5.11 -13.67 -14.59
CA GLN A 86 4.91 -14.70 -13.56
C GLN A 86 5.04 -14.14 -12.13
N ALA A 87 6.02 -13.27 -11.90
CA ALA A 87 6.21 -12.65 -10.58
C ALA A 87 5.10 -11.65 -10.24
N PHE A 88 4.62 -10.90 -11.25
CA PHE A 88 3.50 -9.98 -11.12
C PHE A 88 2.23 -10.72 -10.73
N TRP A 89 1.78 -11.69 -11.54
CA TRP A 89 0.52 -12.39 -11.30
C TRP A 89 0.53 -13.26 -10.05
N ARG A 90 1.67 -13.84 -9.66
CA ARG A 90 1.78 -14.54 -8.38
C ARG A 90 1.51 -13.61 -7.19
N ARG A 91 2.06 -12.39 -7.23
CA ARG A 91 1.80 -11.36 -6.21
C ARG A 91 0.33 -10.94 -6.24
N GLU A 92 -0.26 -10.71 -7.42
CA GLU A 92 -1.66 -10.32 -7.52
C GLU A 92 -2.60 -11.38 -6.93
N VAL A 93 -2.38 -12.66 -7.25
CA VAL A 93 -3.16 -13.77 -6.68
C VAL A 93 -3.02 -13.83 -5.16
N GLU A 94 -1.81 -13.64 -4.63
CA GLU A 94 -1.57 -13.59 -3.19
C GLU A 94 -2.35 -12.43 -2.52
N LEU A 95 -2.28 -11.22 -3.09
CA LEU A 95 -3.00 -10.05 -2.56
C LEU A 95 -4.51 -10.24 -2.62
N VAL A 96 -5.05 -10.70 -3.74
CA VAL A 96 -6.49 -10.97 -3.90
C VAL A 96 -6.93 -12.08 -2.96
N GLY A 97 -6.13 -13.13 -2.77
CA GLY A 97 -6.42 -14.21 -1.83
C GLY A 97 -6.55 -13.71 -0.39
N TYR A 98 -5.60 -12.89 0.07
CA TYR A 98 -5.68 -12.28 1.40
C TYR A 98 -6.82 -11.25 1.51
N ALA A 99 -7.06 -10.47 0.47
CA ALA A 99 -8.17 -9.52 0.43
C ALA A 99 -9.53 -10.25 0.60
N ALA A 100 -9.74 -11.34 -0.14
CA ALA A 100 -10.92 -12.19 -0.02
C ALA A 100 -11.03 -12.85 1.36
N LEU A 101 -9.92 -13.30 1.95
CA LEU A 101 -9.88 -13.84 3.31
C LEU A 101 -10.34 -12.80 4.34
N ILE A 102 -9.81 -11.58 4.28
CA ILE A 102 -10.21 -10.48 5.17
C ILE A 102 -11.70 -10.18 5.01
N SER A 103 -12.19 -10.08 3.77
CA SER A 103 -13.61 -9.88 3.48
C SER A 103 -14.47 -10.98 4.09
N ALA A 104 -14.09 -12.25 3.95
CA ALA A 104 -14.83 -13.38 4.51
C ALA A 104 -14.84 -13.38 6.05
N VAL A 105 -13.68 -13.18 6.67
CA VAL A 105 -13.57 -13.13 8.14
C VAL A 105 -14.37 -11.97 8.71
N THR A 106 -14.24 -10.78 8.12
CA THR A 106 -14.98 -9.60 8.58
C THR A 106 -16.47 -9.67 8.26
N TYR A 107 -16.88 -10.39 7.21
CA TYR A 107 -18.30 -10.63 6.92
C TYR A 107 -18.97 -11.46 8.02
N VAL A 108 -18.27 -12.45 8.57
CA VAL A 108 -18.78 -13.28 9.67
C VAL A 108 -18.70 -12.52 11.00
N ALA A 109 -17.59 -11.82 11.28
CA ALA A 109 -17.36 -11.16 12.56
C ALA A 109 -18.11 -9.82 12.70
N LEU A 110 -18.23 -9.04 11.62
CA LEU A 110 -18.75 -7.67 11.57
C LEU A 110 -19.64 -7.48 10.32
N PRO A 111 -20.79 -8.17 10.22
CA PRO A 111 -21.59 -8.24 8.99
C PRO A 111 -22.10 -6.89 8.45
N THR A 112 -22.21 -5.88 9.31
CA THR A 112 -22.64 -4.52 8.93
C THR A 112 -21.48 -3.65 8.41
N GLU A 113 -20.24 -3.96 8.76
CA GLU A 113 -19.05 -3.13 8.54
C GLU A 113 -17.93 -3.86 7.77
N PHE A 114 -18.19 -5.09 7.33
CA PHE A 114 -17.22 -5.95 6.67
C PHE A 114 -16.49 -5.25 5.53
N VAL A 115 -15.27 -5.73 5.26
CA VAL A 115 -14.39 -5.21 4.23
C VAL A 115 -14.91 -5.62 2.85
N SER A 116 -15.73 -4.79 2.20
CA SER A 116 -16.18 -5.06 0.83
C SER A 116 -15.14 -4.65 -0.21
N PHE A 117 -14.38 -3.60 0.07
CA PHE A 117 -13.23 -3.18 -0.72
C PHE A 117 -12.24 -2.40 0.13
N GLY A 118 -11.20 -3.09 0.59
CA GLY A 118 -10.13 -2.54 1.42
C GLY A 118 -8.82 -2.25 0.69
N ILE A 119 -7.79 -1.90 1.46
CA ILE A 119 -6.49 -1.49 0.93
C ILE A 119 -5.83 -2.57 0.07
N LEU A 120 -5.97 -3.86 0.41
CA LEU A 120 -5.42 -4.95 -0.40
C LEU A 120 -6.10 -5.07 -1.77
N HIS A 121 -7.43 -4.89 -1.83
CA HIS A 121 -8.16 -4.82 -3.10
C HIS A 121 -7.68 -3.63 -3.93
N SER A 122 -7.54 -2.47 -3.29
CA SER A 122 -7.07 -1.25 -3.92
C SER A 122 -5.65 -1.42 -4.48
N ILE A 123 -4.71 -1.94 -3.69
CA ILE A 123 -3.34 -2.23 -4.12
C ILE A 123 -3.32 -3.18 -5.33
N ALA A 124 -4.10 -4.25 -5.32
CA ALA A 124 -4.15 -5.19 -6.44
C ALA A 124 -4.70 -4.53 -7.71
N LEU A 125 -5.88 -3.90 -7.61
CA LEU A 125 -6.54 -3.28 -8.76
C LEU A 125 -5.71 -2.13 -9.35
N THR A 126 -5.20 -1.24 -8.51
CA THR A 126 -4.30 -0.16 -8.95
C THR A 126 -3.00 -0.68 -9.54
N SER A 127 -2.45 -1.79 -9.06
CA SER A 127 -1.25 -2.41 -9.64
C SER A 127 -1.49 -2.83 -11.09
N VAL A 128 -2.65 -3.42 -11.38
CA VAL A 128 -3.06 -3.82 -12.73
C VAL A 128 -3.31 -2.60 -13.63
N ILE A 129 -4.10 -1.63 -13.17
CA ILE A 129 -4.44 -0.43 -13.96
C ILE A 129 -3.20 0.44 -14.23
N ALA A 130 -2.29 0.57 -13.26
CA ALA A 130 -1.10 1.40 -13.39
C ALA A 130 0.01 0.76 -14.23
N LEU A 131 0.00 -0.58 -14.42
CA LEU A 131 1.07 -1.30 -15.11
C LEU A 131 1.38 -0.77 -16.52
N PRO A 132 0.41 -0.50 -17.42
CA PRO A 132 0.69 0.09 -18.73
C PRO A 132 1.42 1.44 -18.66
N PHE A 133 1.18 2.22 -17.60
CA PHE A 133 1.79 3.55 -17.41
C PHE A 133 3.28 3.50 -17.05
N VAL A 134 3.80 2.32 -16.71
CA VAL A 134 5.24 2.08 -16.60
C VAL A 134 5.94 2.34 -17.94
N TRP A 135 5.28 2.06 -19.07
CA TRP A 135 5.83 2.25 -20.42
C TRP A 135 5.23 3.45 -21.17
N ALA A 136 4.08 3.97 -20.73
CA ALA A 136 3.47 5.14 -21.33
C ALA A 136 4.33 6.42 -21.23
N SER A 137 3.97 7.44 -22.00
CA SER A 137 4.57 8.77 -21.88
C SER A 137 4.31 9.37 -20.48
N ARG A 138 5.19 10.26 -20.02
CA ARG A 138 5.00 10.95 -18.73
C ARG A 138 3.75 11.83 -18.74
N ALA A 139 3.46 12.47 -19.87
CA ALA A 139 2.25 13.27 -20.05
C ALA A 139 0.99 12.41 -19.90
N THR A 140 0.96 11.21 -20.48
CA THR A 140 -0.16 10.26 -20.34
C THR A 140 -0.35 9.83 -18.89
N ALA A 141 0.74 9.48 -18.18
CA ALA A 141 0.66 9.11 -16.78
C ALA A 141 0.23 10.27 -15.88
N LEU A 142 0.72 11.49 -16.14
CA LEU A 142 0.32 12.70 -15.41
C LEU A 142 -1.14 13.07 -15.67
N GLY A 143 -1.59 13.00 -16.92
CA GLY A 143 -2.99 13.23 -17.29
C GLY A 143 -3.93 12.21 -16.64
N ALA A 144 -3.57 10.92 -16.63
CA ALA A 144 -4.33 9.89 -15.95
C ALA A 144 -4.35 10.08 -14.43
N ALA A 145 -3.24 10.50 -13.82
CA ALA A 145 -3.19 10.82 -12.39
C ALA A 145 -4.09 12.01 -12.04
N GLY A 146 -4.04 13.07 -12.87
CA GLY A 146 -4.90 14.24 -12.73
C GLY A 146 -6.38 13.88 -12.89
N LEU A 147 -6.72 13.08 -13.90
CA LEU A 147 -8.09 12.59 -14.10
C LEU A 147 -8.57 11.76 -12.91
N ALA A 148 -7.77 10.82 -12.43
CA ALA A 148 -8.13 9.98 -11.28
C ALA A 148 -8.30 10.78 -9.98
N LEU A 149 -7.62 11.93 -9.84
CA LEU A 149 -7.79 12.84 -8.71
C LEU A 149 -9.02 13.74 -8.84
N VAL A 150 -9.31 14.23 -10.05
CA VAL A 150 -10.36 15.23 -10.31
C VAL A 150 -11.73 14.58 -10.51
N LEU A 151 -11.81 13.39 -11.11
CA LEU A 151 -13.09 12.73 -11.44
C LEU A 151 -14.04 12.58 -10.23
N PRO A 152 -13.56 12.19 -9.02
CA PRO A 152 -14.38 12.17 -7.80
C PRO A 152 -15.02 13.50 -7.39
N GLN A 153 -14.49 14.63 -7.86
CA GLN A 153 -15.03 15.96 -7.57
C GLN A 153 -16.04 16.44 -8.62
N LEU A 154 -16.04 15.82 -9.80
CA LEU A 154 -16.91 16.21 -10.92
C LEU A 154 -18.09 15.27 -11.10
N ILE A 155 -17.91 14.00 -10.76
CA ILE A 155 -18.92 12.96 -10.93
C ILE A 155 -19.21 12.34 -9.58
N VAL A 156 -20.47 12.37 -9.21
CA VAL A 156 -21.00 11.63 -8.08
C VAL A 156 -21.96 10.56 -8.60
N ILE A 157 -21.80 9.35 -8.10
CA ILE A 157 -22.75 8.25 -8.29
C ILE A 157 -23.42 7.91 -6.96
N ASP A 158 -24.62 7.31 -7.03
CA ASP A 158 -25.37 6.93 -5.84
C ASP A 158 -24.55 5.99 -4.93
N GLY A 159 -24.32 6.44 -3.71
CA GLY A 159 -23.60 5.72 -2.66
C GLY A 159 -24.48 4.75 -1.84
N SER A 160 -25.77 4.65 -2.14
CA SER A 160 -26.73 3.78 -1.43
C SER A 160 -26.26 2.31 -1.37
N SER A 161 -25.47 1.88 -2.36
CA SER A 161 -24.87 0.56 -2.43
C SER A 161 -23.37 0.56 -2.11
N ARG A 162 -22.97 -0.24 -1.11
CA ARG A 162 -21.56 -0.51 -0.77
C ARG A 162 -20.74 -1.15 -1.89
N TRP A 163 -21.38 -1.59 -2.97
CA TRP A 163 -20.72 -2.16 -4.15
C TRP A 163 -20.19 -1.11 -5.11
N TRP A 164 -20.48 0.18 -4.89
CA TRP A 164 -19.96 1.29 -5.72
C TRP A 164 -18.94 2.17 -4.98
N SER A 165 -18.86 2.06 -3.65
CA SER A 165 -17.99 2.91 -2.81
C SER A 165 -16.51 2.78 -3.12
N TRP A 166 -16.09 1.63 -3.66
CA TRP A 166 -14.71 1.36 -4.03
C TRP A 166 -14.20 2.24 -5.18
N THR A 167 -15.09 2.81 -5.99
CA THR A 167 -14.69 3.68 -7.10
C THR A 167 -14.07 4.99 -6.60
N GLY A 168 -14.58 5.52 -5.47
CA GLY A 168 -14.30 6.86 -4.98
C GLY A 168 -15.24 7.93 -5.54
N LEU A 169 -16.27 7.55 -6.30
CA LEU A 169 -17.27 8.46 -6.87
C LEU A 169 -18.55 8.60 -6.01
N THR A 170 -18.62 7.94 -4.86
CA THR A 170 -19.85 7.92 -4.03
C THR A 170 -19.84 9.00 -2.94
N GLU A 171 -20.97 9.67 -2.75
CA GLU A 171 -21.18 10.74 -1.76
C GLU A 171 -21.15 10.27 -0.29
N SER A 172 -21.51 9.01 -0.03
CA SER A 172 -21.74 8.51 1.32
C SER A 172 -21.36 7.03 1.43
N VAL A 173 -20.17 6.76 1.96
CA VAL A 173 -19.73 5.39 2.21
C VAL A 173 -20.38 4.93 3.51
N LYS A 174 -21.32 3.98 3.46
CA LYS A 174 -21.56 3.11 4.63
C LYS A 174 -20.21 2.52 5.02
N PRO A 175 -19.72 2.75 6.25
CA PRO A 175 -18.35 2.46 6.61
C PRO A 175 -18.04 0.99 6.34
N THR A 176 -17.10 0.77 5.43
CA THR A 176 -16.29 -0.43 5.44
C THR A 176 -15.06 -0.08 6.26
N ILE A 177 -14.71 -0.92 7.23
CA ILE A 177 -13.72 -0.56 8.26
C ILE A 177 -12.32 -0.28 7.69
N ASP A 178 -12.02 -0.85 6.52
CA ASP A 178 -10.82 -0.57 5.73
C ASP A 178 -11.29 -0.08 4.35
N SER A 179 -11.27 1.24 4.12
CA SER A 179 -11.75 1.86 2.87
C SER A 179 -10.60 2.57 2.15
N ALA A 180 -10.33 2.15 0.91
CA ALA A 180 -9.27 2.72 0.07
C ALA A 180 -9.73 2.87 -1.39
N PRO A 181 -10.53 3.89 -1.72
CA PRO A 181 -11.14 4.02 -3.04
C PRO A 181 -10.11 4.08 -4.17
N VAL A 182 -10.40 3.39 -5.28
CA VAL A 182 -9.43 3.12 -6.35
C VAL A 182 -8.94 4.38 -7.05
N LEU A 183 -9.80 5.36 -7.35
CA LEU A 183 -9.42 6.55 -8.12
C LEU A 183 -8.36 7.41 -7.41
N PRO A 184 -8.55 7.88 -6.17
CA PRO A 184 -7.52 8.63 -5.46
C PRO A 184 -6.25 7.79 -5.24
N MET A 185 -6.39 6.49 -4.97
CA MET A 185 -5.26 5.58 -4.79
C MET A 185 -4.48 5.32 -6.08
N LEU A 186 -5.16 5.28 -7.22
CA LEU A 186 -4.56 5.17 -8.55
C LEU A 186 -3.75 6.43 -8.87
N ALA A 187 -4.29 7.62 -8.57
CA ALA A 187 -3.56 8.87 -8.74
C ALA A 187 -2.22 8.83 -8.00
N VAL A 188 -2.23 8.42 -6.72
CA VAL A 188 -1.01 8.29 -5.90
C VAL A 188 -0.06 7.21 -6.46
N THR A 189 -0.59 6.09 -6.96
CA THR A 189 0.21 5.04 -7.59
C THR A 189 0.92 5.54 -8.85
N LEU A 190 0.21 6.28 -9.70
CA LEU A 190 0.77 6.89 -10.91
C LEU A 190 1.83 7.96 -10.57
N LEU A 191 1.62 8.74 -9.50
CA LEU A 191 2.66 9.63 -8.97
C LEU A 191 3.91 8.86 -8.55
N GLY A 192 3.76 7.67 -7.95
CA GLY A 192 4.88 6.79 -7.62
C GLY A 192 5.67 6.34 -8.85
N ILE A 193 4.97 6.01 -9.95
CA ILE A 193 5.59 5.70 -11.24
C ILE A 193 6.38 6.91 -11.77
N LEU A 194 5.76 8.09 -11.79
CA LEU A 194 6.39 9.33 -12.26
C LEU A 194 7.62 9.69 -11.43
N LEU A 195 7.53 9.57 -10.10
CA LEU A 195 8.61 9.80 -9.16
C LEU A 195 9.80 8.88 -9.45
N MET A 196 9.58 7.57 -9.54
CA MET A 196 10.67 6.62 -9.76
C MET A 196 11.34 6.84 -11.13
N ARG A 197 10.56 7.12 -12.18
CA ARG A 197 11.11 7.47 -13.50
C ARG A 197 11.98 8.74 -13.44
N ARG A 198 11.58 9.75 -12.66
CA ARG A 198 12.38 10.97 -12.44
C ARG A 198 13.68 10.68 -11.68
N LEU A 199 13.61 9.80 -10.68
CA LEU A 199 14.79 9.36 -9.91
C LEU A 199 15.78 8.55 -10.76
N GLN A 200 15.30 7.79 -11.74
CA GLN A 200 16.13 7.07 -12.71
C GLN A 200 16.86 8.03 -13.66
N ASP A 201 16.20 9.08 -14.18
CA ASP A 201 16.86 10.06 -15.05
C ASP A 201 18.05 10.75 -14.37
N ASN A 202 17.87 11.11 -13.09
CA ASN A 202 18.88 11.87 -12.34
C ASN A 202 19.94 10.97 -11.69
N ARG A 203 19.96 9.66 -12.00
CA ARG A 203 20.86 8.64 -11.40
C ARG A 203 20.81 8.59 -9.87
N LEU A 204 19.77 9.17 -9.25
CA LEU A 204 19.52 9.08 -7.81
C LEU A 204 19.08 7.66 -7.43
N ALA A 205 18.38 6.98 -8.34
CA ALA A 205 18.06 5.56 -8.21
C ALA A 205 19.32 4.71 -7.98
N ASP A 206 20.38 4.97 -8.75
CA ASP A 206 21.66 4.25 -8.62
C ASP A 206 22.31 4.51 -7.25
N ARG A 207 22.27 5.76 -6.77
CA ARG A 207 22.78 6.12 -5.43
C ARG A 207 21.99 5.42 -4.31
N LEU A 208 20.67 5.38 -4.43
CA LEU A 208 19.80 4.66 -3.49
C LEU A 208 20.01 3.14 -3.54
N ALA A 209 20.42 2.60 -4.70
CA ALA A 209 20.77 1.19 -4.85
C ALA A 209 22.11 0.84 -4.19
N LEU A 210 23.04 1.81 -4.12
CA LEU A 210 24.31 1.67 -3.42
C LEU A 210 24.18 1.84 -1.90
N TRP A 211 23.16 2.57 -1.44
CA TRP A 211 22.90 2.73 -0.01
C TRP A 211 22.54 1.39 0.64
N ARG A 212 23.21 1.10 1.75
CA ARG A 212 22.98 -0.09 2.55
C ARG A 212 22.45 0.32 3.92
N ALA A 213 21.40 -0.35 4.37
CA ALA A 213 20.88 -0.25 5.72
C ALA A 213 21.83 -0.99 6.66
N GLU A 214 22.88 -0.32 7.14
CA GLU A 214 23.94 -0.91 7.98
C GLU A 214 23.75 -0.64 9.47
N ASP A 215 23.10 0.46 9.84
CA ASP A 215 22.77 0.74 11.23
C ASP A 215 21.62 -0.14 11.75
N ARG A 216 21.53 -0.28 13.08
CA ARG A 216 20.56 -1.19 13.75
C ARG A 216 19.12 -0.79 13.45
N LEU A 217 18.81 0.51 13.43
CA LEU A 217 17.46 1.01 13.20
C LEU A 217 17.03 0.71 11.75
N SER A 218 17.85 1.08 10.78
CA SER A 218 17.59 0.81 9.36
C SER A 218 17.50 -0.68 9.07
N THR A 219 18.33 -1.50 9.72
CA THR A 219 18.26 -2.97 9.59
C THR A 219 16.93 -3.52 10.11
N GLY A 220 16.48 -3.04 11.27
CA GLY A 220 15.17 -3.38 11.84
C GLY A 220 14.03 -2.96 10.93
N LEU A 221 14.01 -1.70 10.48
CA LEU A 221 12.99 -1.18 9.56
C LEU A 221 12.97 -1.97 8.24
N ARG A 222 14.14 -2.30 7.68
CA ARG A 222 14.26 -3.14 6.49
C ARG A 222 13.66 -4.53 6.73
N HIS A 223 13.88 -5.12 7.90
CA HIS A 223 13.29 -6.42 8.24
C HIS A 223 11.77 -6.34 8.32
N LEU A 224 11.21 -5.31 8.96
CA LEU A 224 9.76 -5.09 9.00
C LEU A 224 9.19 -4.88 7.59
N GLY A 225 9.84 -4.06 6.77
CA GLY A 225 9.42 -3.82 5.39
C GLY A 225 9.43 -5.03 4.46
N ARG A 226 10.26 -6.03 4.78
CA ARG A 226 10.30 -7.31 4.05
C ARG A 226 9.11 -8.20 4.37
N HIS A 227 8.52 -8.03 5.55
CA HIS A 227 7.40 -8.81 6.07
C HIS A 227 6.12 -7.99 6.21
N THR A 228 6.06 -6.80 5.58
CA THR A 228 4.93 -5.87 5.67
C THR A 228 3.58 -6.55 5.49
N LEU A 229 3.43 -7.45 4.51
CA LEU A 229 2.14 -8.11 4.26
C LEU A 229 1.73 -9.01 5.45
N VAL A 230 2.65 -9.81 5.97
CA VAL A 230 2.37 -10.68 7.13
C VAL A 230 2.04 -9.82 8.36
N ILE A 231 2.86 -8.79 8.62
CA ILE A 231 2.62 -7.86 9.73
C ILE A 231 1.26 -7.18 9.59
N TYR A 232 0.91 -6.71 8.39
CA TYR A 232 -0.38 -6.12 8.09
C TYR A 232 -1.53 -7.10 8.34
N LEU A 233 -1.38 -8.39 8.06
CA LEU A 233 -2.45 -9.36 8.31
C LEU A 233 -2.65 -9.67 9.79
N VAL A 234 -1.56 -9.73 10.57
CA VAL A 234 -1.63 -10.18 11.97
C VAL A 234 -1.81 -9.03 12.97
N HIS A 235 -1.50 -7.78 12.61
CA HIS A 235 -1.51 -6.69 13.60
C HIS A 235 -2.88 -6.48 14.24
N GLN A 236 -3.97 -6.39 13.45
CA GLN A 236 -5.29 -6.09 14.00
C GLN A 236 -5.82 -7.23 14.91
N PRO A 237 -5.76 -8.52 14.53
CA PRO A 237 -6.14 -9.60 15.44
C PRO A 237 -5.33 -9.63 16.74
N LEU A 238 -4.02 -9.36 16.66
CA LEU A 238 -3.15 -9.34 17.85
C LEU A 238 -3.46 -8.14 18.77
N LEU A 239 -3.66 -6.94 18.20
CA LEU A 239 -4.02 -5.75 18.96
C LEU A 239 -5.37 -5.93 19.66
N LEU A 240 -6.40 -6.34 18.94
CA LEU A 240 -7.73 -6.58 19.50
C LEU A 240 -7.69 -7.67 20.58
N GLY A 241 -7.02 -8.79 20.31
CA GLY A 241 -6.89 -9.88 21.28
C GLY A 241 -6.21 -9.43 22.59
N ALA A 242 -5.12 -8.66 22.48
CA ALA A 242 -4.41 -8.14 23.64
C ALA A 242 -5.24 -7.12 24.44
N LEU A 243 -5.91 -6.18 23.76
CA LEU A 243 -6.70 -5.14 24.41
C LEU A 243 -7.98 -5.68 25.04
N HIS A 244 -8.72 -6.54 24.35
CA HIS A 244 -9.90 -7.20 24.93
C HIS A 244 -9.52 -8.09 26.12
N GLY A 245 -8.41 -8.82 26.04
CA GLY A 245 -7.89 -9.60 27.17
C GLY A 245 -7.54 -8.71 28.37
N PHE A 246 -6.90 -7.56 28.13
CA PHE A 246 -6.61 -6.58 29.18
C PHE A 246 -7.88 -6.03 29.84
N VAL A 247 -8.90 -5.65 29.05
CA VAL A 247 -10.19 -5.16 29.56
C VAL A 247 -10.89 -6.24 30.38
N TRP A 248 -10.92 -7.48 29.89
CA TRP A 248 -11.53 -8.60 30.59
C TRP A 248 -10.90 -8.89 31.96
N LEU A 249 -9.59 -8.72 32.10
CA LEU A 249 -8.89 -8.90 33.38
C LEU A 249 -9.10 -7.75 34.38
N ARG A 250 -9.57 -6.59 33.92
CA ARG A 250 -9.75 -5.37 34.73
C ARG A 250 -11.18 -5.23 35.27
N GLY A 251 -12.16 -5.85 34.59
CA GLY A 251 -13.55 -5.96 35.03
C GLY A 251 -13.78 -7.15 35.95
#